data_AF-A0A5C6AGG7-F1
#
_entry.id   AF-A0A5C6AGG7-F1
#
_cell.length_a   1.000
_cell.length_b   1.000
_cell.length_c   1.000
_cell.angle_alpha   90.00
_cell.angle_beta   90.00
_cell.angle_gamma   90.00
#
_symmetry.space_group_name_H-M   'P 1'
#
loop_
_entity.id
_entity.type
_entity.pdbx_description
1 polymer ?
#
loop_
_entity_poly.entity_id
_entity_poly.type
_entity_poly.pdbx_seq_one_letter_code
_entity_poly.pdbx_strand_id
1 'polypeptide(L)'
;MHKGNATRSMTKSPRTQQSQITKKCTRVAGRAFHEVRVTWRQPGDFDRSSLEERTLTRNTKIALAIACSLLAISFIGYVVPYASQRRAEQTCAANLRYVGHAVQSYHSSFGRFPSPDCDGHSWRIRCVPFMFASPMYGEYRFDEPWDSEANISIDTRPLPTKDFPPDGGPPPEEPHGMPYAYQCIDESNAHHTAFLMLVGVHAFGKPGGWRRSDEIVDGLETTLAIVETIRSDVHWLDPTDLNIDKMSFSLNDGLNSISSPHASGPAVLFCDGAVYRLHSSVTPDLLRAMVTIDGGEPISRDEMIAKGYLVPH
;
A
#
# COMPACT_ATOMS: atom_id res chain seq x y z
N MET A 1 1.05 50.27 -59.44
CA MET A 1 2.06 50.38 -60.53
C MET A 1 2.52 48.97 -60.89
N HIS A 2 2.24 48.53 -62.12
CA HIS A 2 2.74 47.29 -62.70
C HIS A 2 4.26 47.34 -62.95
N LYS A 3 4.90 46.16 -62.85
CA LYS A 3 6.04 45.64 -63.63
C LYS A 3 6.45 44.31 -62.95
N GLY A 4 6.61 43.16 -63.57
CA GLY A 4 6.79 42.81 -64.99
C GLY A 4 7.98 41.85 -65.11
N ASN A 5 7.73 40.64 -65.61
CA ASN A 5 8.61 39.73 -66.37
C ASN A 5 10.02 39.36 -65.86
N ALA A 6 10.35 38.06 -65.86
CA ALA A 6 10.95 37.38 -67.03
C ALA A 6 11.63 36.06 -66.66
N THR A 7 11.45 35.09 -67.54
CA THR A 7 12.03 33.75 -67.62
C THR A 7 13.54 33.72 -67.89
N ARG A 8 14.26 32.68 -67.42
CA ARG A 8 15.41 32.15 -68.17
C ARG A 8 15.70 30.67 -67.90
N SER A 9 15.93 29.98 -69.01
CA SER A 9 16.13 28.55 -69.23
C SER A 9 17.55 28.05 -68.92
N MET A 10 17.63 26.74 -68.69
CA MET A 10 18.75 25.81 -68.47
C MET A 10 20.00 26.00 -69.34
N THR A 11 21.17 25.62 -68.78
CA THR A 11 22.31 25.03 -69.52
C THR A 11 22.98 23.90 -68.72
N LYS A 12 23.61 22.96 -69.45
CA LYS A 12 23.94 21.56 -69.11
C LYS A 12 25.23 21.33 -68.30
N SER A 13 25.25 20.13 -67.70
CA SER A 13 26.32 19.35 -67.01
C SER A 13 27.68 19.20 -67.75
N PRO A 14 28.74 18.84 -67.00
CA PRO A 14 29.81 17.96 -67.47
C PRO A 14 29.85 16.59 -66.74
N ARG A 15 30.21 15.54 -67.50
CA ARG A 15 30.50 14.15 -67.09
C ARG A 15 31.82 14.04 -66.31
N THR A 16 31.96 13.02 -65.46
CA THR A 16 33.27 12.56 -64.95
C THR A 16 33.35 11.02 -64.93
N GLN A 17 34.50 10.50 -65.34
CA GLN A 17 34.84 9.11 -65.66
C GLN A 17 34.87 8.14 -64.46
N GLN A 18 34.51 6.87 -64.73
CA GLN A 18 34.73 5.71 -63.86
C GLN A 18 36.19 5.21 -63.95
N SER A 19 36.80 4.85 -62.82
CA SER A 19 37.96 3.96 -62.78
C SER A 19 37.59 2.69 -61.99
N GLN A 20 37.91 1.52 -62.55
CA GLN A 20 37.75 0.22 -61.88
C GLN A 20 39.10 -0.21 -61.31
N ILE A 21 39.14 -0.52 -60.01
CA ILE A 21 40.30 -1.13 -59.37
C ILE A 21 39.96 -2.60 -59.10
N THR A 22 40.69 -3.52 -59.74
CA THR A 22 40.63 -4.97 -59.45
C THR A 22 41.83 -5.36 -58.58
N LYS A 23 41.57 -5.94 -57.40
CA LYS A 23 42.61 -6.59 -56.59
C LYS A 23 42.48 -8.10 -56.73
N LYS A 24 43.57 -8.76 -57.19
CA LYS A 24 43.74 -10.23 -57.15
C LYS A 24 44.04 -10.66 -55.72
N CYS A 25 43.31 -11.65 -55.21
CA CYS A 25 43.69 -12.36 -53.99
C CYS A 25 44.08 -13.79 -54.34
N THR A 26 45.29 -14.19 -53.93
CA THR A 26 45.92 -15.49 -54.17
C THR A 26 45.45 -16.57 -53.18
N ARG A 27 45.40 -17.81 -53.66
CA ARG A 27 44.87 -19.04 -53.02
C ARG A 27 45.47 -19.41 -51.66
N VAL A 28 44.63 -20.02 -50.81
CA VAL A 28 45.02 -21.10 -49.87
C VAL A 28 43.96 -22.22 -49.88
N ALA A 29 44.42 -23.45 -50.14
CA ALA A 29 43.85 -24.78 -49.88
C ALA A 29 42.41 -25.16 -50.32
N GLY A 30 42.32 -25.94 -51.41
CA GLY A 30 41.73 -27.29 -51.32
C GLY A 30 40.21 -27.52 -51.44
N ARG A 31 39.37 -26.51 -51.68
CA ARG A 31 37.97 -26.74 -52.07
C ARG A 31 37.57 -25.82 -53.24
N ALA A 32 36.92 -26.39 -54.25
CA ALA A 32 36.27 -25.62 -55.30
C ALA A 32 35.05 -24.91 -54.69
N PHE A 33 35.16 -23.62 -54.42
CA PHE A 33 34.01 -22.79 -54.12
C PHE A 33 33.49 -22.18 -55.42
N HIS A 34 32.18 -22.22 -55.64
CA HIS A 34 31.54 -21.51 -56.74
C HIS A 34 31.97 -20.04 -56.71
N GLU A 35 32.31 -19.50 -57.87
CA GLU A 35 32.71 -18.11 -58.04
C GLU A 35 31.52 -17.21 -57.70
N VAL A 36 31.42 -16.76 -56.45
CA VAL A 36 30.39 -15.83 -56.02
C VAL A 36 30.80 -14.44 -56.52
N ARG A 37 30.18 -13.96 -57.60
CA ARG A 37 30.26 -12.54 -57.98
C ARG A 37 29.54 -11.71 -56.94
N VAL A 38 30.29 -11.10 -56.04
CA VAL A 38 29.78 -10.04 -55.17
C VAL A 38 29.90 -8.71 -55.90
N THR A 39 28.78 -8.22 -56.45
CA THR A 39 28.69 -6.85 -56.95
C THR A 39 28.39 -5.92 -55.78
N TRP A 40 29.40 -5.19 -55.31
CA TRP A 40 29.19 -4.09 -54.38
C TRP A 40 28.53 -2.93 -55.12
N ARG A 41 27.26 -2.63 -54.82
CA ARG A 41 26.66 -1.34 -55.20
C ARG A 41 27.41 -0.26 -54.43
N GLN A 42 27.95 0.72 -55.15
CA GLN A 42 28.42 1.97 -54.54
C GLN A 42 27.26 2.59 -53.73
N PRO A 43 27.50 3.21 -52.56
CA PRO A 43 26.50 3.99 -51.85
C PRO A 43 26.22 5.28 -52.66
N GLY A 44 25.52 5.12 -53.76
CA GLY A 44 25.04 6.18 -54.64
C GLY A 44 23.58 5.86 -54.94
N ASP A 45 22.72 6.76 -54.48
CA ASP A 45 21.27 6.77 -54.62
C ASP A 45 20.55 5.57 -53.99
N PHE A 46 20.51 5.59 -52.65
CA PHE A 46 19.32 5.08 -51.97
C PHE A 46 18.15 5.96 -52.44
N ASP A 47 17.38 5.44 -53.39
CA ASP A 47 16.25 6.14 -53.97
C ASP A 47 15.17 6.34 -52.90
N ARG A 48 15.25 7.48 -52.20
CA ARG A 48 14.24 7.93 -51.24
C ARG A 48 12.86 8.12 -51.91
N SER A 49 12.76 8.18 -53.24
CA SER A 49 11.47 8.29 -53.92
C SER A 49 10.65 6.99 -53.87
N SER A 50 11.28 5.85 -53.55
CA SER A 50 10.59 4.57 -53.31
C SER A 50 10.03 4.42 -51.89
N LEU A 51 10.43 5.30 -50.96
CA LEU A 51 9.75 5.45 -49.68
C LEU A 51 8.53 6.33 -49.94
N GLU A 52 7.44 5.74 -50.42
CA GLU A 52 6.13 6.39 -50.30
C GLU A 52 5.96 6.76 -48.83
N GLU A 53 6.02 8.06 -48.49
CA GLU A 53 5.44 8.55 -47.24
C GLU A 53 3.95 8.24 -47.33
N ARG A 54 3.57 7.06 -46.84
CA ARG A 54 2.16 6.70 -46.65
C ARG A 54 1.62 7.60 -45.55
N THR A 55 1.22 8.80 -45.95
CA THR A 55 0.57 9.75 -45.07
C THR A 55 -0.73 9.11 -44.59
N LEU A 56 -0.81 8.86 -43.28
CA LEU A 56 -2.02 8.35 -42.64
C LEU A 56 -3.21 9.22 -43.07
N THR A 57 -4.27 8.59 -43.59
CA THR A 57 -5.48 9.32 -43.97
C THR A 57 -6.06 10.04 -42.75
N ARG A 58 -6.78 11.15 -42.96
CA ARG A 58 -7.44 11.90 -41.88
C ARG A 58 -8.27 10.98 -40.97
N ASN A 59 -8.97 10.00 -41.57
CA ASN A 59 -9.79 9.04 -40.84
C ASN A 59 -8.94 8.08 -40.00
N THR A 60 -7.78 7.63 -40.50
CA THR A 60 -6.86 6.78 -39.73
C THR A 60 -6.24 7.54 -38.57
N LYS A 61 -5.92 8.82 -38.75
CA LYS A 61 -5.45 9.70 -37.66
C LYS A 61 -6.51 9.89 -36.57
N ILE A 62 -7.77 10.14 -36.97
CA ILE A 62 -8.90 10.27 -36.03
C ILE A 62 -9.13 8.95 -35.29
N ALA A 63 -9.15 7.81 -36.00
CA ALA A 63 -9.34 6.50 -35.39
C ALA A 63 -8.24 6.17 -34.37
N LEU A 64 -6.97 6.47 -34.70
CA LEU A 64 -5.85 6.28 -33.78
C LEU A 64 -5.96 7.20 -32.56
N ALA A 65 -6.35 8.46 -32.74
CA ALA A 65 -6.56 9.38 -31.63
C ALA A 65 -7.68 8.89 -30.69
N ILE A 66 -8.80 8.42 -31.23
CA ILE A 66 -9.89 7.85 -30.44
C ILE A 66 -9.40 6.60 -29.68
N ALA A 67 -8.70 5.69 -30.35
CA ALA A 67 -8.17 4.48 -29.73
C ALA A 67 -7.19 4.81 -28.58
N CYS A 68 -6.26 5.75 -28.80
CA CYS A 68 -5.34 6.20 -27.76
C CYS A 68 -6.08 6.86 -26.59
N SER A 69 -7.09 7.69 -26.85
CA SER A 69 -7.90 8.30 -25.79
C SER A 69 -8.68 7.27 -24.98
N LEU A 70 -9.27 6.26 -25.62
CA LEU A 70 -9.98 5.18 -24.92
C LEU A 70 -9.03 4.34 -24.06
N LEU A 71 -7.84 4.02 -24.59
CA LEU A 71 -6.80 3.34 -23.83
C LEU A 71 -6.31 4.17 -22.65
N ALA A 72 -6.11 5.47 -22.82
CA ALA A 72 -5.71 6.37 -21.75
C ALA A 72 -6.78 6.46 -20.65
N ILE A 73 -8.06 6.59 -21.01
CA ILE A 73 -9.18 6.61 -20.06
C ILE A 73 -9.26 5.28 -19.30
N SER A 74 -9.16 4.14 -20.00
CA SER A 74 -9.16 2.82 -19.38
C SER A 74 -7.97 2.64 -18.43
N PHE A 75 -6.79 3.10 -18.84
CA PHE A 75 -5.58 3.03 -18.01
C PHE A 75 -5.70 3.91 -16.76
N ILE A 76 -6.15 5.16 -16.88
CA ILE A 76 -6.37 6.08 -15.75
C ILE A 76 -7.44 5.52 -14.81
N GLY A 77 -8.55 5.01 -15.37
CA GLY A 77 -9.64 4.42 -14.62
C GLY A 77 -9.25 3.15 -13.84
N TYR A 78 -8.17 2.47 -14.23
CA TYR A 78 -7.63 1.33 -13.49
C TYR A 78 -6.54 1.75 -12.49
N VAL A 79 -5.56 2.55 -12.94
CA VAL A 79 -4.37 2.89 -12.15
C VAL A 79 -4.70 3.80 -10.97
N VAL A 80 -5.60 4.77 -11.14
CA VAL A 80 -5.92 5.72 -10.06
C VAL A 80 -6.62 5.02 -8.89
N PRO A 81 -7.70 4.23 -9.09
CA PRO A 81 -8.32 3.47 -8.00
C PRO A 81 -7.39 2.41 -7.41
N TYR A 82 -6.58 1.76 -8.22
CA TYR A 82 -5.58 0.80 -7.72
C TYR A 82 -4.55 1.49 -6.82
N ALA A 83 -4.01 2.63 -7.24
CA ALA A 83 -3.04 3.39 -6.46
C ALA A 83 -3.64 3.95 -5.17
N SER A 84 -4.90 4.40 -5.18
CA SER A 84 -5.56 4.87 -3.95
C SER A 84 -5.78 3.74 -2.95
N GLN A 85 -6.23 2.56 -3.41
CA GLN A 85 -6.36 1.38 -2.56
C GLN A 85 -5.03 0.98 -1.93
N ARG A 86 -3.94 0.94 -2.72
CA ARG A 86 -2.60 0.63 -2.21
C ARG A 86 -2.08 1.64 -1.19
N ARG A 87 -2.38 2.92 -1.36
CA ARG A 87 -2.03 3.95 -0.37
C ARG A 87 -2.78 3.71 0.94
N ALA A 88 -4.09 3.47 0.88
CA ALA A 88 -4.87 3.18 2.07
C ALA A 88 -4.33 1.94 2.82
N GLU A 89 -4.01 0.87 2.09
CA GLU A 89 -3.37 -0.34 2.63
C GLU A 89 -2.05 -0.04 3.37
N GLN A 90 -1.20 0.81 2.76
CA GLN A 90 0.07 1.22 3.35
C GLN A 90 -0.12 2.09 4.60
N THR A 91 -1.09 3.00 4.58
CA THR A 91 -1.44 3.84 5.74
C THR A 91 -1.91 2.98 6.91
N CYS A 92 -2.81 2.01 6.70
CA CYS A 92 -3.22 1.09 7.77
C CYS A 92 -2.04 0.34 8.38
N ALA A 93 -1.16 -0.20 7.55
CA ALA A 93 0.02 -0.92 8.02
C ALA A 93 0.98 0.00 8.79
N ALA A 94 1.15 1.25 8.36
CA ALA A 94 1.96 2.24 9.08
C ALA A 94 1.34 2.62 10.43
N ASN A 95 0.03 2.87 10.46
CA ASN A 95 -0.74 3.16 11.67
C ASN A 95 -0.64 2.02 12.69
N LEU A 96 -0.84 0.77 12.24
CA LEU A 96 -0.71 -0.41 13.10
C LEU A 96 0.72 -0.61 13.61
N ARG A 97 1.75 -0.18 12.87
CA ARG A 97 3.15 -0.17 13.38
C ARG A 97 3.33 0.86 14.50
N TYR A 98 2.74 2.06 14.40
CA TYR A 98 2.75 3.01 15.52
C TYR A 98 2.05 2.43 16.76
N VAL A 99 0.93 1.72 16.55
CA VAL A 99 0.25 0.98 17.61
C VAL A 99 1.17 -0.06 18.23
N GLY A 100 1.85 -0.87 17.40
CA GLY A 100 2.82 -1.86 17.85
C GLY A 100 3.95 -1.26 18.69
N HIS A 101 4.56 -0.18 18.23
CA HIS A 101 5.61 0.52 18.98
C HIS A 101 5.13 1.01 20.35
N ALA A 102 3.92 1.53 20.44
CA ALA A 102 3.36 1.98 21.72
C ALA A 102 3.08 0.82 22.68
N VAL A 103 2.53 -0.29 22.18
CA VAL A 103 2.29 -1.49 22.99
C VAL A 103 3.62 -2.06 23.52
N GLN A 104 4.66 -2.13 22.68
CA GLN A 104 5.99 -2.58 23.09
C GLN A 104 6.65 -1.63 24.10
N SER A 105 6.46 -0.31 23.93
CA SER A 105 6.97 0.70 24.86
C SER A 105 6.25 0.66 26.21
N TYR A 106 4.93 0.43 26.19
CA TYR A 106 4.13 0.16 27.39
C TYR A 106 4.66 -1.08 28.11
N HIS A 107 4.84 -2.20 27.39
CA HIS A 107 5.39 -3.43 27.95
C HIS A 107 6.79 -3.21 28.56
N SER A 108 7.67 -2.51 27.84
CA SER A 108 9.02 -2.20 28.33
C SER A 108 9.01 -1.34 29.60
N SER A 109 8.03 -0.46 29.75
CA SER A 109 7.91 0.45 30.91
C SER A 109 7.29 -0.23 32.13
N PHE A 110 6.32 -1.12 31.93
CA PHE A 110 5.53 -1.72 33.01
C PHE A 110 5.81 -3.21 33.26
N GLY A 111 6.63 -3.85 32.42
CA GLY A 111 6.94 -5.29 32.49
C GLY A 111 5.75 -6.20 32.16
N ARG A 112 4.73 -5.64 31.51
CA ARG A 112 3.45 -6.30 31.17
C ARG A 112 2.78 -5.62 29.98
N PHE A 113 2.10 -6.39 29.15
CA PHE A 113 1.26 -5.86 28.08
C PHE A 113 0.04 -5.14 28.65
N PRO A 114 -0.53 -4.16 27.92
CA PRO A 114 -1.72 -3.46 28.39
C PRO A 114 -2.90 -4.42 28.53
N SER A 115 -3.71 -4.21 29.58
CA SER A 115 -4.99 -4.89 29.75
C SER A 115 -5.98 -4.35 28.71
N PRO A 116 -6.82 -5.18 28.06
CA PRO A 116 -7.84 -4.71 27.12
C PRO A 116 -8.77 -3.66 27.76
N ASP A 117 -9.16 -3.96 29.00
CA ASP A 117 -9.94 -3.10 29.89
C ASP A 117 -9.15 -2.89 31.19
N CYS A 118 -8.79 -1.65 31.48
CA CYS A 118 -8.13 -1.25 32.72
C CYS A 118 -9.05 -0.32 33.52
N ASP A 119 -9.86 -0.93 34.37
CA ASP A 119 -10.82 -0.25 35.26
C ASP A 119 -11.92 0.52 34.52
N GLY A 120 -12.45 -0.05 33.44
CA GLY A 120 -13.47 0.56 32.58
C GLY A 120 -12.88 1.43 31.46
N HIS A 121 -11.56 1.39 31.26
CA HIS A 121 -10.87 2.22 30.28
C HIS A 121 -10.09 1.40 29.25
N SER A 122 -10.15 1.83 27.99
CA SER A 122 -9.47 1.17 26.89
C SER A 122 -7.95 1.15 27.04
N TRP A 123 -7.32 0.05 26.61
CA TRP A 123 -5.87 0.01 26.39
C TRP A 123 -5.39 1.12 25.46
N ARG A 124 -6.25 1.59 24.54
CA ARG A 124 -5.90 2.60 23.54
C ARG A 124 -5.50 3.92 24.18
N ILE A 125 -6.29 4.42 25.14
CA ILE A 125 -5.96 5.65 25.87
C ILE A 125 -4.71 5.46 26.74
N ARG A 126 -4.52 4.27 27.33
CA ARG A 126 -3.31 3.93 28.13
C ARG A 126 -2.02 3.91 27.30
N CYS A 127 -2.11 3.64 26.00
CA CYS A 127 -0.97 3.62 25.09
C CYS A 127 -0.66 4.99 24.46
N VAL A 128 -1.54 5.98 24.55
CA VAL A 128 -1.35 7.32 23.93
C VAL A 128 0.00 7.97 24.30
N PRO A 129 0.46 7.97 25.57
CA PRO A 129 1.75 8.56 25.94
C PRO A 129 2.96 7.98 25.21
N PHE A 130 2.83 6.76 24.67
CA PHE A 130 3.89 6.05 23.95
C PHE A 130 3.78 6.20 22.42
N MET A 131 2.69 6.79 21.91
CA MET A 131 2.50 7.06 20.47
C MET A 131 2.89 8.48 20.10
N PHE A 132 2.38 9.43 20.88
CA PHE A 132 2.42 10.85 20.54
C PHE A 132 2.71 11.66 21.80
N ALA A 133 3.49 12.73 21.65
CA ALA A 133 3.55 13.79 22.65
C ALA A 133 2.26 14.64 22.51
N SER A 134 1.15 14.16 23.07
CA SER A 134 -0.15 14.84 23.02
C SER A 134 -0.63 15.25 24.41
N PRO A 135 -1.15 16.48 24.62
CA PRO A 135 -1.75 16.90 25.88
C PRO A 135 -3.04 16.12 26.21
N MET A 136 -3.66 15.44 25.24
CA MET A 136 -4.93 14.72 25.39
C MET A 136 -4.95 13.77 26.58
N TYR A 137 -3.84 13.05 26.83
CA TYR A 137 -3.77 12.10 27.94
C TYR A 137 -3.88 12.79 29.31
N GLY A 138 -3.35 14.00 29.46
CA GLY A 138 -3.39 14.75 30.71
C GLY A 138 -4.76 15.33 31.05
N GLU A 139 -5.67 15.35 30.08
CA GLU A 139 -7.02 15.92 30.22
C GLU A 139 -8.09 14.85 30.37
N TYR A 140 -7.77 13.60 30.03
CA TYR A 140 -8.66 12.46 30.23
C TYR A 140 -8.86 12.19 31.72
N ARG A 141 -10.11 12.00 32.13
CA ARG A 141 -10.54 11.77 33.51
C ARG A 141 -10.72 10.29 33.76
N PHE A 142 -9.72 9.67 34.40
CA PHE A 142 -9.74 8.25 34.77
C PHE A 142 -10.62 7.94 36.00
N ASP A 143 -11.20 8.95 36.64
CA ASP A 143 -12.18 8.82 37.71
C ASP A 143 -13.64 8.86 37.20
N GLU A 144 -13.83 9.14 35.91
CA GLU A 144 -15.12 9.10 35.23
C GLU A 144 -15.18 7.95 34.21
N PRO A 145 -16.37 7.43 33.84
CA PRO A 145 -16.51 6.45 32.76
C PRO A 145 -15.89 6.94 31.44
N TRP A 146 -15.45 6.01 30.59
CA TRP A 146 -14.79 6.36 29.32
C TRP A 146 -15.70 7.18 28.39
N ASP A 147 -17.01 6.99 28.48
CA ASP A 147 -18.06 7.62 27.71
C ASP A 147 -18.66 8.86 28.40
N SER A 148 -18.03 9.38 29.45
CA SER A 148 -18.44 10.64 30.06
C SER A 148 -18.33 11.79 29.06
N GLU A 149 -19.15 12.82 29.25
CA GLU A 149 -19.11 14.03 28.40
C GLU A 149 -17.71 14.65 28.36
N ALA A 150 -17.01 14.67 29.51
CA ALA A 150 -15.65 15.18 29.59
C ALA A 150 -14.66 14.33 28.77
N ASN A 151 -14.74 12.99 28.87
CA ASN A 151 -13.84 12.09 28.17
C ASN A 151 -14.11 12.04 26.66
N ILE A 152 -15.37 12.03 26.22
CA ILE A 152 -15.70 12.11 24.79
C ILE A 152 -15.27 13.47 24.20
N SER A 153 -15.30 14.56 24.97
CA SER A 153 -14.89 15.88 24.48
C SER A 153 -13.41 16.01 24.12
N ILE A 154 -12.51 15.12 24.60
CA ILE A 154 -11.10 15.16 24.18
C ILE A 154 -10.95 14.80 22.71
N ASP A 155 -11.94 14.10 22.17
CA ASP A 155 -11.99 13.58 20.82
C ASP A 155 -12.62 14.55 19.82
N THR A 156 -13.30 15.57 20.31
CA THR A 156 -14.05 16.52 19.47
C THR A 156 -13.36 17.87 19.36
N ARG A 157 -12.13 17.99 19.89
CA ARG A 157 -11.45 19.27 19.91
C ARG A 157 -11.09 19.71 18.49
N PRO A 158 -11.50 20.92 18.13
CA PRO A 158 -11.02 21.51 16.90
C PRO A 158 -9.52 21.78 17.04
N LEU A 159 -8.72 21.10 16.20
CA LEU A 159 -7.31 21.45 16.03
C LEU A 159 -7.17 22.24 14.73
N PRO A 160 -6.30 23.27 14.72
CA PRO A 160 -6.02 24.00 13.49
C PRO A 160 -5.43 23.05 12.45
N THR A 161 -6.04 23.00 11.26
CA THR A 161 -5.55 22.16 10.18
C THR A 161 -4.16 22.59 9.72
N LYS A 162 -3.48 21.69 9.00
CA LYS A 162 -2.22 21.99 8.31
C LYS A 162 -2.41 22.89 7.09
N ASP A 163 -3.67 23.11 6.70
CA ASP A 163 -4.04 23.93 5.57
C ASP A 163 -4.12 25.39 5.99
N PHE A 164 -3.10 26.15 5.62
CA PHE A 164 -3.11 27.59 5.81
C PHE A 164 -3.96 28.24 4.71
N PRO A 165 -5.02 28.98 5.07
CA PRO A 165 -5.84 29.71 4.12
C PRO A 165 -4.98 30.62 3.24
N PRO A 166 -5.22 30.67 1.92
CA PRO A 166 -4.46 31.53 1.00
C PRO A 166 -4.54 33.02 1.34
N ASP A 167 -5.56 33.43 2.11
CA ASP A 167 -5.79 34.80 2.57
C ASP A 167 -5.07 35.16 3.89
N GLY A 168 -4.33 34.20 4.48
CA GLY A 168 -3.60 34.41 5.73
C GLY A 168 -4.47 34.42 6.98
N GLY A 169 -5.73 33.98 6.90
CA GLY A 169 -6.58 33.73 8.05
C GLY A 169 -6.05 32.60 8.95
N PRO A 170 -6.57 32.46 10.19
CA PRO A 170 -6.25 31.30 11.01
C PRO A 170 -6.67 30.02 10.26
N PRO A 171 -5.86 28.94 10.32
CA PRO A 171 -6.26 27.66 9.75
C PRO A 171 -7.61 27.22 10.30
N PRO A 172 -8.49 26.66 9.44
CA PRO A 172 -9.77 26.15 9.88
C PRO A 172 -9.56 25.13 11.00
N GLU A 173 -10.49 25.15 11.93
CA GLU A 173 -10.54 24.24 13.05
C GLU A 173 -11.28 22.98 12.58
N GLU A 174 -10.58 21.84 12.45
CA GLU A 174 -11.22 20.56 12.17
C GLU A 174 -11.36 19.75 13.44
N PRO A 175 -12.52 19.11 13.69
CA PRO A 175 -12.65 18.11 14.75
C PRO A 175 -11.60 17.04 14.49
N HIS A 176 -10.51 17.04 15.24
CA HIS A 176 -9.54 15.95 15.18
C HIS A 176 -10.08 14.84 16.06
N GLY A 177 -10.86 13.96 15.43
CA GLY A 177 -11.21 12.67 16.01
C GLY A 177 -10.01 11.72 15.98
N MET A 178 -9.83 11.04 17.11
CA MET A 178 -8.93 9.95 17.51
C MET A 178 -7.46 10.11 17.14
N PRO A 179 -6.52 9.54 17.91
CA PRO A 179 -5.14 9.46 17.45
C PRO A 179 -5.08 8.72 16.10
N TYR A 180 -4.59 9.37 15.04
CA TYR A 180 -4.58 8.85 13.65
C TYR A 180 -4.04 7.40 13.54
N ALA A 181 -3.18 6.97 14.46
CA ALA A 181 -2.67 5.60 14.52
C ALA A 181 -3.75 4.51 14.71
N TYR A 182 -4.95 4.86 15.19
CA TYR A 182 -6.03 3.88 15.39
C TYR A 182 -6.98 3.73 14.19
N GLN A 183 -6.72 4.45 13.10
CA GLN A 183 -7.53 4.44 11.88
C GLN A 183 -6.93 3.53 10.81
N CYS A 184 -7.79 2.93 10.00
CA CYS A 184 -7.40 2.22 8.79
C CYS A 184 -8.20 2.67 7.56
N ILE A 185 -9.52 2.86 7.71
CA ILE A 185 -10.41 3.17 6.59
C ILE A 185 -11.17 4.44 6.90
N ASP A 186 -11.32 5.28 5.87
CA ASP A 186 -12.21 6.43 5.74
C ASP A 186 -12.21 7.43 6.91
N GLU A 187 -11.62 8.60 6.66
CA GLU A 187 -11.57 9.74 7.58
C GLU A 187 -12.97 10.26 7.97
N SER A 188 -14.03 9.80 7.28
CA SER A 188 -15.42 10.19 7.53
C SER A 188 -15.94 9.82 8.92
N ASN A 189 -15.33 8.84 9.60
CA ASN A 189 -15.68 8.48 10.97
C ASN A 189 -14.48 8.54 11.92
N ALA A 190 -13.98 9.75 12.12
CA ALA A 190 -12.78 10.04 12.90
C ALA A 190 -12.82 9.61 14.38
N HIS A 191 -13.92 9.08 14.91
CA HIS A 191 -14.05 8.70 16.33
C HIS A 191 -13.97 7.17 16.56
N HIS A 192 -13.95 6.38 15.50
CA HIS A 192 -14.08 4.92 15.58
C HIS A 192 -12.85 4.20 15.07
N THR A 193 -12.49 3.10 15.73
CA THR A 193 -11.26 2.36 15.44
C THR A 193 -11.52 1.09 14.64
N ALA A 194 -10.60 0.81 13.70
CA ALA A 194 -10.57 -0.44 12.96
C ALA A 194 -9.64 -1.48 13.61
N PHE A 195 -8.82 -1.10 14.60
CA PHE A 195 -7.82 -1.99 15.20
C PHE A 195 -8.28 -2.47 16.57
N LEU A 196 -8.59 -3.76 16.68
CA LEU A 196 -9.05 -4.39 17.91
C LEU A 196 -8.00 -5.36 18.46
N MET A 197 -7.85 -5.39 19.78
CA MET A 197 -7.06 -6.41 20.46
C MET A 197 -7.81 -7.75 20.40
N LEU A 198 -7.08 -8.85 20.27
CA LEU A 198 -7.65 -10.20 20.42
C LEU A 198 -7.78 -10.52 21.90
N VAL A 199 -9.00 -10.74 22.38
CA VAL A 199 -9.33 -10.89 23.80
C VAL A 199 -9.92 -12.27 24.10
N GLY A 200 -9.39 -12.93 25.12
CA GLY A 200 -9.85 -14.23 25.61
C GLY A 200 -8.86 -14.87 26.56
N VAL A 201 -9.26 -15.94 27.25
CA VAL A 201 -8.41 -16.63 28.23
C VAL A 201 -7.15 -17.22 27.59
N HIS A 202 -7.22 -17.55 26.30
CA HIS A 202 -6.10 -18.07 25.49
C HIS A 202 -5.61 -17.07 24.44
N ALA A 203 -6.00 -15.79 24.53
CA ALA A 203 -5.56 -14.74 23.60
C ALA A 203 -4.52 -13.81 24.24
N PHE A 204 -3.94 -12.94 23.41
CA PHE A 204 -3.02 -11.88 23.85
C PHE A 204 -3.64 -10.99 24.93
N GLY A 205 -4.84 -10.46 24.70
CA GLY A 205 -5.59 -9.67 25.66
C GLY A 205 -6.30 -10.54 26.70
N LYS A 206 -5.92 -10.41 27.96
CA LYS A 206 -6.52 -11.18 29.06
C LYS A 206 -7.78 -10.49 29.59
N PRO A 207 -8.95 -11.17 29.62
CA PRO A 207 -10.13 -10.59 30.26
C PRO A 207 -9.87 -10.28 31.74
N GLY A 208 -10.20 -9.05 32.17
CA GLY A 208 -10.07 -8.62 33.56
C GLY A 208 -8.62 -8.45 34.05
N GLY A 209 -7.64 -8.31 33.16
CA GLY A 209 -6.27 -8.07 33.57
C GLY A 209 -5.25 -8.00 32.43
N TRP A 210 -3.98 -8.05 32.79
CA TRP A 210 -2.85 -7.93 31.87
C TRP A 210 -2.10 -9.25 31.72
N ARG A 211 -1.18 -9.27 30.75
CA ARG A 211 -0.31 -10.42 30.45
C ARG A 211 1.16 -10.03 30.47
N ARG A 212 2.02 -10.97 30.79
CA ARG A 212 3.47 -10.88 30.58
C ARG A 212 3.86 -11.60 29.30
N SER A 213 5.02 -11.24 28.77
CA SER A 213 5.57 -11.93 27.60
C SER A 213 5.87 -13.40 27.84
N ASP A 214 6.24 -13.80 29.07
CA ASP A 214 6.50 -15.20 29.43
C ASP A 214 5.23 -16.06 29.55
N GLU A 215 4.04 -15.45 29.55
CA GLU A 215 2.77 -16.19 29.45
C GLU A 215 2.45 -16.61 28.00
N ILE A 216 3.05 -15.98 26.99
CA ILE A 216 2.81 -16.28 25.57
C ILE A 216 3.80 -17.37 25.13
N VAL A 217 3.39 -18.63 25.31
CA VAL A 217 4.28 -19.79 25.19
C VAL A 217 4.46 -20.29 23.75
N ASP A 218 3.53 -19.99 22.85
CA ASP A 218 3.62 -20.34 21.41
C ASP A 218 4.61 -19.47 20.62
N GLY A 219 5.12 -18.41 21.24
CA GLY A 219 6.09 -17.48 20.65
C GLY A 219 5.49 -16.10 20.36
N LEU A 220 6.26 -15.04 20.64
CA LEU A 220 5.80 -13.67 20.38
C LEU A 220 5.70 -13.37 18.88
N GLU A 221 6.48 -14.09 18.08
CA GLU A 221 6.61 -13.91 16.64
C GLU A 221 5.54 -14.66 15.83
N THR A 222 4.83 -15.59 16.45
CA THR A 222 3.79 -16.44 15.82
C THR A 222 2.39 -16.10 16.30
N THR A 223 2.27 -15.47 17.48
CA THR A 223 0.99 -15.07 18.07
C THR A 223 0.59 -13.63 17.69
N LEU A 224 -0.67 -13.46 17.28
CA LEU A 224 -1.30 -12.17 16.99
C LEU A 224 -1.76 -11.46 18.27
N ALA A 225 -1.61 -10.13 18.29
CA ALA A 225 -2.02 -9.26 19.38
C ALA A 225 -3.21 -8.37 19.00
N ILE A 226 -3.06 -7.60 17.92
CA ILE A 226 -4.03 -6.58 17.48
C ILE A 226 -4.29 -6.76 15.99
N VAL A 227 -5.54 -6.62 15.57
CA VAL A 227 -6.00 -6.97 14.22
C VAL A 227 -6.88 -5.89 13.64
N GLU A 228 -6.80 -5.72 12.33
CA GLU A 228 -7.75 -4.93 11.55
C GLU A 228 -9.11 -5.64 11.49
N THR A 229 -10.18 -4.85 11.57
CA THR A 229 -11.57 -5.27 11.39
C THR A 229 -12.34 -4.24 10.56
N ILE A 230 -13.42 -4.68 9.93
CA ILE A 230 -14.37 -3.79 9.23
C ILE A 230 -15.32 -3.04 10.18
N ARG A 231 -15.16 -3.18 11.49
CA ARG A 231 -16.05 -2.54 12.46
C ARG A 231 -15.88 -1.03 12.43
N SER A 232 -16.99 -0.34 12.52
CA SER A 232 -17.07 1.12 12.55
C SER A 232 -17.93 1.63 13.70
N ASP A 233 -18.29 0.76 14.63
CA ASP A 233 -19.17 0.99 15.77
C ASP A 233 -18.44 0.99 17.12
N VAL A 234 -17.12 0.75 17.12
CA VAL A 234 -16.28 0.83 18.32
C VAL A 234 -15.60 2.19 18.40
N HIS A 235 -16.02 3.02 19.34
CA HIS A 235 -15.35 4.28 19.65
C HIS A 235 -13.93 4.00 20.17
N TRP A 236 -12.93 4.80 19.84
CA TRP A 236 -11.54 4.47 20.22
C TRP A 236 -11.26 4.55 21.73
N LEU A 237 -12.08 5.26 22.49
CA LEU A 237 -12.05 5.26 23.97
C LEU A 237 -12.76 4.06 24.60
N ASP A 238 -13.56 3.32 23.83
CA ASP A 238 -14.27 2.12 24.28
C ASP A 238 -13.26 0.99 24.53
N PRO A 239 -13.30 0.31 25.70
CA PRO A 239 -12.49 -0.88 25.97
C PRO A 239 -12.96 -2.14 25.22
N THR A 240 -14.02 -2.05 24.42
CA THR A 240 -14.52 -3.17 23.62
C THR A 240 -13.51 -3.58 22.54
N ASP A 241 -13.32 -4.89 22.41
CA ASP A 241 -12.32 -5.53 21.55
C ASP A 241 -12.84 -6.85 20.96
N LEU A 242 -12.03 -7.53 20.14
CA LEU A 242 -12.44 -8.73 19.41
C LEU A 242 -12.32 -9.97 20.31
N ASN A 243 -13.46 -10.49 20.76
CA ASN A 243 -13.51 -11.70 21.59
C ASN A 243 -13.33 -12.97 20.74
N ILE A 244 -12.27 -13.74 21.03
CA ILE A 244 -11.90 -14.93 20.25
C ILE A 244 -12.91 -16.08 20.37
N ASP A 245 -13.67 -16.16 21.47
CA ASP A 245 -14.68 -17.20 21.69
C ASP A 245 -15.90 -17.02 20.77
N LYS A 246 -16.05 -15.84 20.16
CA LYS A 246 -17.12 -15.51 19.22
C LYS A 246 -16.68 -15.60 17.75
N MET A 247 -15.41 -15.93 17.49
CA MET A 247 -14.86 -15.97 16.14
C MET A 247 -15.12 -17.32 15.46
N SER A 248 -15.43 -17.30 14.16
CA SER A 248 -15.41 -18.50 13.30
C SER A 248 -14.01 -18.88 12.82
N PHE A 249 -13.00 -18.05 13.14
CA PHE A 249 -11.62 -18.15 12.65
C PHE A 249 -11.52 -18.12 11.12
N SER A 250 -12.52 -17.55 10.44
CA SER A 250 -12.46 -17.25 9.01
C SER A 250 -12.27 -15.75 8.81
N LEU A 251 -11.45 -15.37 7.83
CA LEU A 251 -11.26 -13.96 7.49
C LEU A 251 -12.51 -13.41 6.78
N ASN A 252 -12.85 -12.16 7.05
CA ASN A 252 -13.95 -11.45 6.37
C ASN A 252 -15.33 -12.14 6.49
N ASP A 253 -15.60 -12.80 7.62
CA ASP A 253 -16.85 -13.53 7.91
C ASP A 253 -17.81 -12.73 8.82
N GLY A 254 -17.77 -11.40 8.71
CA GLY A 254 -18.61 -10.47 9.47
C GLY A 254 -17.91 -9.77 10.64
N LEU A 255 -18.69 -9.17 11.54
CA LEU A 255 -18.20 -8.22 12.56
C LEU A 255 -17.36 -8.87 13.68
N ASN A 256 -17.49 -10.18 13.91
CA ASN A 256 -16.68 -10.92 14.89
C ASN A 256 -15.54 -11.68 14.19
N SER A 257 -14.93 -11.08 13.16
CA SER A 257 -13.83 -11.68 12.41
C SER A 257 -12.71 -10.67 12.14
N ILE A 258 -11.49 -11.20 12.01
CA ILE A 258 -10.36 -10.45 11.46
C ILE A 258 -10.71 -10.14 10.00
N SER A 259 -10.78 -8.86 9.65
CA SER A 259 -11.47 -8.46 8.43
C SER A 259 -10.96 -7.12 7.88
N SER A 260 -11.11 -6.94 6.58
CA SER A 260 -10.62 -5.77 5.88
C SER A 260 -11.33 -5.57 4.54
N PRO A 261 -11.59 -4.32 4.12
CA PRO A 261 -12.03 -4.01 2.77
C PRO A 261 -10.88 -4.03 1.76
N HIS A 262 -9.63 -4.17 2.22
CA HIS A 262 -8.46 -4.18 1.36
C HIS A 262 -8.31 -5.52 0.63
N ALA A 263 -7.98 -5.45 -0.66
CA ALA A 263 -7.82 -6.64 -1.49
C ALA A 263 -6.65 -7.53 -1.04
N SER A 264 -5.65 -6.95 -0.37
CA SER A 264 -4.51 -7.68 0.22
C SER A 264 -4.83 -8.35 1.56
N GLY A 265 -6.07 -8.26 2.04
CA GLY A 265 -6.51 -8.82 3.33
C GLY A 265 -6.22 -7.91 4.52
N PRO A 266 -6.53 -8.31 5.75
CA PRO A 266 -6.39 -7.48 6.96
C PRO A 266 -4.95 -7.34 7.43
N ALA A 267 -4.59 -6.14 7.90
CA ALA A 267 -3.37 -5.90 8.65
C ALA A 267 -3.47 -6.45 10.07
N VAL A 268 -2.40 -7.08 10.53
CA VAL A 268 -2.31 -7.70 11.85
C VAL A 268 -0.96 -7.40 12.48
N LEU A 269 -0.98 -7.26 13.80
CA LEU A 269 0.17 -7.03 14.65
C LEU A 269 0.45 -8.30 15.45
N PHE A 270 1.70 -8.77 15.42
CA PHE A 270 2.20 -9.85 16.25
C PHE A 270 2.66 -9.35 17.63
N CYS A 271 2.76 -10.26 18.60
CA CYS A 271 3.14 -9.94 19.97
C CYS A 271 4.57 -9.39 20.11
N ASP A 272 5.44 -9.63 19.13
CA ASP A 272 6.77 -9.04 19.01
C ASP A 272 6.79 -7.64 18.36
N GLY A 273 5.62 -7.15 17.94
CA GLY A 273 5.46 -5.84 17.31
C GLY A 273 5.58 -5.84 15.78
N ALA A 274 5.81 -7.00 15.15
CA ALA A 274 5.86 -7.08 13.69
C ALA A 274 4.46 -6.95 13.07
N VAL A 275 4.37 -6.28 11.92
CA VAL A 275 3.11 -6.08 11.19
C VAL A 275 3.15 -6.77 9.84
N TYR A 276 2.10 -7.54 9.56
CA TYR A 276 1.90 -8.24 8.29
C TYR A 276 0.45 -8.08 7.83
N ARG A 277 0.15 -8.49 6.60
CA ARG A 277 -1.24 -8.74 6.16
C ARG A 277 -1.50 -10.23 6.02
N LEU A 278 -2.71 -10.64 6.36
CA LEU A 278 -3.17 -12.02 6.19
C LEU A 278 -3.75 -12.22 4.80
N HIS A 279 -3.21 -13.19 4.06
CA HIS A 279 -3.79 -13.58 2.78
C HIS A 279 -5.09 -14.38 2.98
N SER A 280 -6.02 -14.30 2.03
CA SER A 280 -7.31 -14.98 2.08
C SER A 280 -7.24 -16.51 2.06
N SER A 281 -6.06 -17.08 1.79
CA SER A 281 -5.81 -18.53 1.83
C SER A 281 -5.46 -19.06 3.22
N VAL A 282 -5.35 -18.21 4.24
CA VAL A 282 -5.17 -18.64 5.63
C VAL A 282 -6.38 -19.50 6.04
N THR A 283 -6.11 -20.72 6.51
CA THR A 283 -7.16 -21.65 6.95
C THR A 283 -7.64 -21.32 8.36
N PRO A 284 -8.84 -21.75 8.75
CA PRO A 284 -9.33 -21.54 10.12
C PRO A 284 -8.43 -22.12 11.21
N ASP A 285 -7.82 -23.29 10.97
CA ASP A 285 -6.90 -23.91 11.92
C ASP A 285 -5.61 -23.11 12.07
N LEU A 286 -5.05 -22.60 10.96
CA LEU A 286 -3.86 -21.75 11.00
C LEU A 286 -4.18 -20.41 11.68
N LEU A 287 -5.34 -19.81 11.40
CA LEU A 287 -5.74 -18.57 12.05
C LEU A 287 -5.93 -18.77 13.56
N ARG A 288 -6.51 -19.91 13.96
CA ARG A 288 -6.63 -20.28 15.38
C ARG A 288 -5.27 -20.38 16.05
N ALA A 289 -4.34 -21.12 15.46
CA ALA A 289 -2.97 -21.26 15.96
C ALA A 289 -2.26 -19.92 16.11
N MET A 290 -2.50 -18.98 15.19
CA MET A 290 -1.95 -17.63 15.27
C MET A 290 -2.63 -16.74 16.33
N VAL A 291 -3.88 -17.03 16.71
CA VAL A 291 -4.64 -16.22 17.69
C VAL A 291 -4.39 -16.70 19.13
N THR A 292 -4.14 -17.99 19.32
CA THR A 292 -3.88 -18.56 20.63
C THR A 292 -2.45 -18.30 21.10
N ILE A 293 -2.28 -18.21 22.42
CA ILE A 293 -0.98 -18.00 23.03
C ILE A 293 -0.31 -19.29 23.52
N ASP A 294 -1.09 -20.37 23.61
CA ASP A 294 -0.77 -21.64 24.27
C ASP A 294 -1.42 -22.87 23.59
N GLY A 295 -1.66 -22.80 22.29
CA GLY A 295 -2.20 -23.89 21.46
C GLY A 295 -1.16 -24.97 21.13
N GLY A 296 0.12 -24.61 21.02
CA GLY A 296 1.24 -25.51 20.79
C GLY A 296 1.36 -26.07 19.37
N GLU A 297 0.63 -25.51 18.40
CA GLU A 297 0.75 -25.91 17.01
C GLU A 297 2.12 -25.52 16.42
N PRO A 298 2.77 -26.40 15.63
CA PRO A 298 4.07 -26.11 15.05
C PRO A 298 3.92 -25.17 13.84
N ILE A 299 3.84 -23.87 14.10
CA ILE A 299 3.84 -22.82 13.08
C ILE A 299 5.13 -22.01 13.14
N SER A 300 5.60 -21.53 11.99
CA SER A 300 6.74 -20.62 11.92
C SER A 300 6.44 -19.44 10.99
N ARG A 301 6.91 -18.26 11.38
CA ARG A 301 6.72 -17.04 10.59
C ARG A 301 7.34 -17.16 9.19
N ASP A 302 8.54 -17.70 9.09
CA ASP A 302 9.24 -17.87 7.81
C ASP A 302 8.47 -18.81 6.87
N GLU A 303 7.90 -19.90 7.39
CA GLU A 303 7.07 -20.80 6.59
C GLU A 303 5.77 -20.13 6.16
N MET A 304 5.12 -19.36 7.04
CA MET A 304 3.92 -18.62 6.70
C MET A 304 4.18 -17.56 5.60
N ILE A 305 5.34 -16.90 5.63
CA ILE A 305 5.77 -15.99 4.56
C ILE A 305 6.06 -16.77 3.27
N ALA A 306 6.81 -17.87 3.34
CA ALA A 306 7.16 -18.69 2.18
C ALA A 306 5.93 -19.28 1.47
N LYS A 307 4.89 -19.62 2.24
CA LYS A 307 3.59 -20.09 1.73
C LYS A 307 2.65 -18.97 1.29
N GLY A 308 3.03 -17.70 1.49
CA GLY A 308 2.23 -16.54 1.10
C GLY A 308 1.04 -16.26 2.00
N TYR A 309 0.99 -16.83 3.21
CA TYR A 309 -0.03 -16.53 4.21
C TYR A 309 0.19 -15.17 4.87
N LEU A 310 1.45 -14.81 5.09
CA LEU A 310 1.86 -13.50 5.58
C LEU A 310 2.50 -12.69 4.47
N VAL A 311 1.93 -11.52 4.19
CA VAL A 311 2.47 -10.58 3.21
C VAL A 311 3.19 -9.45 3.96
N PRO A 312 4.52 -9.29 3.78
CA PRO A 312 5.25 -8.18 4.37
C PRO A 312 4.80 -6.84 3.78
N HIS A 313 4.85 -5.79 4.61
CA HIS A 313 4.67 -4.41 4.20
C HIS A 313 5.90 -3.56 4.50
#